data_AF-A0A3A8KF91-F1
#
_entry.id   AF-A0A3A8KF91-F1
#
_cell.length_a   1.000
_cell.length_b   1.000
_cell.length_c   1.000
_cell.angle_alpha   90.00
_cell.angle_beta   90.00
_cell.angle_gamma   90.00
#
_symmetry.space_group_name_H-M   'P 1'
#
loop_
_entity.id
_entity.type
_entity.pdbx_description
1 polymer ?
#
loop_
_entity_poly.entity_id
_entity_poly.type
_entity_poly.pdbx_seq_one_letter_code
_entity_poly.pdbx_strand_id
1 'polypeptide(L)'
;MFDVDFTGPHAVSTPATAIRSDCFVITCASVRQSERDWASVVSIAPGGVKNRAVPVKQGPGGGVDFDGGPPACHRSAPVRPPPVSRVLPPLPVLLLAVLLPLSGLAGPASASKRAQGRAEADAVLAQVAGGSPVPAAASRLRYLRQEAYAAEEIGPILRNTFEERKRRNLASLLASLGAREGEATLVKLASDDDSTVRMYAAQGLAKVGSRNTAAVLPLLQDKSSGVRREAARALGASRNPKMGRSLMTAAKAEQDLEVRAALLEAAGACGDAKQRPGLKTYLDSDSESTRFAAARGLCRLGAPEGFAFAQKLLGNPDKFVRRQGLALFEGVPAKKASPVLSPLLKDADRTVAATAARVLYQGGDAAALDWLVLASWNAKGEEKLTYEKELEALQLADDRRKAILRKAGVAP
;
A
#
# COMPACT_ATOMS: atom_id res chain seq x y z
N MET A 1 -45.72 -21.00 56.85
CA MET A 1 -46.01 -22.31 57.50
C MET A 1 -45.43 -23.45 56.65
N PHE A 2 -44.15 -23.79 56.78
CA PHE A 2 -43.17 -23.25 57.75
C PHE A 2 -42.25 -22.20 57.15
N ASP A 3 -41.73 -21.38 58.05
CA ASP A 3 -40.72 -20.35 57.82
C ASP A 3 -39.46 -20.82 58.55
N VAL A 4 -38.27 -20.61 57.97
CA VAL A 4 -37.02 -20.51 58.74
C VAL A 4 -36.09 -19.52 58.04
N ASP A 5 -36.11 -18.26 58.50
CA ASP A 5 -34.97 -17.35 58.34
C ASP A 5 -33.84 -17.74 59.30
N PHE A 6 -32.59 -17.29 59.04
CA PHE A 6 -31.85 -16.45 60.00
C PHE A 6 -30.50 -15.93 59.45
N THR A 7 -30.34 -14.59 59.49
CA THR A 7 -29.08 -13.82 59.65
C THR A 7 -27.83 -14.13 58.83
N GLY A 8 -27.31 -13.09 58.15
CA GLY A 8 -25.87 -12.81 58.10
C GLY A 8 -25.49 -11.63 59.00
N PRO A 9 -24.22 -11.22 59.04
CA PRO A 9 -23.87 -9.81 59.31
C PRO A 9 -22.87 -9.22 58.29
N HIS A 10 -22.75 -7.88 58.28
CA HIS A 10 -21.95 -7.11 57.31
C HIS A 10 -20.46 -6.97 57.67
N ALA A 11 -19.60 -6.87 56.64
CA ALA A 11 -18.35 -6.07 56.64
C ALA A 11 -17.93 -5.75 55.18
N VAL A 12 -17.04 -4.77 54.97
CA VAL A 12 -16.74 -4.18 53.64
C VAL A 12 -15.24 -3.98 53.41
N SER A 13 -14.72 -4.43 52.24
CA SER A 13 -13.50 -3.85 51.62
C SER A 13 -13.35 -4.16 50.12
N THR A 14 -13.29 -3.09 49.32
CA THR A 14 -12.63 -2.91 47.99
C THR A 14 -12.26 -4.11 47.09
N PRO A 15 -12.75 -4.18 45.83
CA PRO A 15 -12.13 -4.97 44.77
C PRO A 15 -10.91 -4.25 44.17
N ALA A 16 -9.84 -4.98 43.83
CA ALA A 16 -8.64 -4.44 43.19
C ALA A 16 -8.71 -4.49 41.65
N THR A 17 -8.31 -3.41 40.99
CA THR A 17 -8.37 -3.26 39.52
C THR A 17 -7.27 -4.06 38.81
N ALA A 18 -7.63 -4.92 37.86
CA ALA A 18 -6.70 -5.57 36.94
C ALA A 18 -7.14 -5.33 35.48
N ILE A 19 -6.43 -4.43 34.79
CA ILE A 19 -6.75 -4.03 33.40
C ILE A 19 -6.17 -5.06 32.43
N ARG A 20 -7.01 -5.59 31.53
CA ARG A 20 -6.57 -6.26 30.30
C ARG A 20 -7.11 -5.53 29.08
N SER A 21 -6.35 -4.53 28.65
CA SER A 21 -6.30 -4.14 27.25
C SER A 21 -5.70 -5.30 26.43
N ASP A 22 -6.20 -5.53 25.22
CA ASP A 22 -5.29 -5.78 24.09
C ASP A 22 -5.97 -5.48 22.75
N CYS A 23 -5.25 -4.76 21.88
CA CYS A 23 -5.74 -4.36 20.57
C CYS A 23 -5.16 -5.30 19.50
N PHE A 24 -6.01 -5.88 18.66
CA PHE A 24 -5.56 -6.66 17.50
C PHE A 24 -4.97 -5.74 16.41
N VAL A 25 -3.69 -5.40 16.55
CA VAL A 25 -2.87 -4.75 15.53
C VAL A 25 -2.10 -5.83 14.78
N ILE A 26 -2.54 -6.17 13.57
CA ILE A 26 -1.90 -7.20 12.74
C ILE A 26 -0.53 -6.71 12.28
N THR A 27 0.51 -7.15 12.98
CA THR A 27 1.92 -6.93 12.63
C THR A 27 2.60 -8.30 12.51
N CYS A 28 3.37 -8.52 11.44
CA CYS A 28 3.95 -9.84 11.16
C CYS A 28 4.97 -10.25 12.23
N ALA A 29 4.81 -11.45 12.80
CA ALA A 29 5.83 -12.10 13.62
C ALA A 29 5.88 -13.62 13.36
N SER A 30 7.10 -14.11 13.11
CA SER A 30 7.60 -15.48 13.30
C SER A 30 6.65 -16.68 13.12
N VAL A 31 6.85 -17.42 12.03
CA VAL A 31 6.66 -18.88 12.02
C VAL A 31 8.02 -19.55 11.81
N ARG A 32 8.43 -20.37 12.78
CA ARG A 32 9.46 -21.41 12.66
C ARG A 32 8.90 -22.69 13.28
N GLN A 33 9.40 -23.84 12.80
CA GLN A 33 9.28 -25.18 13.38
C GLN A 33 8.00 -25.50 14.19
N SER A 34 7.09 -26.22 13.54
CA SER A 34 6.81 -27.58 14.02
C SER A 34 6.86 -28.53 12.83
N GLU A 35 7.47 -29.69 13.01
CA GLU A 35 7.50 -30.78 12.03
C GLU A 35 6.57 -31.91 12.51
N ARG A 36 6.32 -32.84 11.57
CA ARG A 36 5.89 -34.25 11.75
C ARG A 36 4.40 -34.53 11.76
N ASP A 37 4.10 -35.53 10.92
CA ASP A 37 2.95 -36.43 10.90
C ASP A 37 1.58 -35.76 10.63
N TRP A 38 0.63 -36.38 9.94
CA TRP A 38 0.33 -37.81 9.79
C TRP A 38 0.47 -38.37 8.36
N ALA A 39 0.48 -39.71 8.25
CA ALA A 39 0.43 -40.47 6.99
C ALA A 39 -0.62 -41.61 7.04
N SER A 40 -1.08 -42.06 5.85
CA SER A 40 -2.18 -43.04 5.60
C SER A 40 -3.58 -42.52 6.01
N VAL A 41 -4.74 -42.87 5.41
CA VAL A 41 -5.36 -44.11 4.85
C VAL A 41 -6.43 -43.64 3.80
N VAL A 42 -6.79 -44.21 2.62
CA VAL A 42 -6.39 -45.38 1.78
C VAL A 42 -6.83 -45.14 0.29
N SER A 43 -6.76 -46.17 -0.57
CA SER A 43 -7.21 -46.25 -1.99
C SER A 43 -8.74 -46.03 -2.22
N ILE A 44 -9.29 -45.89 -3.43
CA ILE A 44 -9.49 -46.89 -4.53
C ILE A 44 -9.81 -46.11 -5.84
N ALA A 45 -8.95 -46.13 -6.87
CA ALA A 45 -8.99 -46.96 -8.11
C ALA A 45 -9.64 -46.25 -9.34
N PRO A 46 -9.38 -46.68 -10.60
CA PRO A 46 -9.28 -45.73 -11.72
C PRO A 46 -10.25 -45.92 -12.91
N GLY A 47 -10.25 -44.93 -13.81
CA GLY A 47 -10.74 -45.05 -15.19
C GLY A 47 -10.13 -43.98 -16.10
N GLY A 48 -9.62 -44.37 -17.28
CA GLY A 48 -9.17 -43.46 -18.32
C GLY A 48 -9.53 -44.01 -19.70
N VAL A 49 -9.36 -43.24 -20.80
CA VAL A 49 -9.24 -43.81 -22.17
C VAL A 49 -8.86 -42.75 -23.24
N LYS A 50 -7.84 -43.11 -24.04
CA LYS A 50 -7.50 -42.73 -25.44
C LYS A 50 -7.28 -41.26 -25.87
N ASN A 51 -6.08 -41.06 -26.43
CA ASN A 51 -5.74 -40.03 -27.42
C ASN A 51 -6.60 -40.11 -28.70
N ARG A 52 -6.70 -38.99 -29.44
CA ARG A 52 -6.72 -39.02 -30.92
C ARG A 52 -6.05 -37.77 -31.50
N ALA A 53 -5.48 -37.89 -32.70
CA ALA A 53 -4.62 -36.89 -33.31
C ALA A 53 -5.31 -36.03 -34.40
N VAL A 54 -4.53 -35.09 -34.93
CA VAL A 54 -4.85 -34.07 -35.97
C VAL A 54 -5.46 -34.65 -37.26
N PRO A 55 -6.06 -33.80 -38.12
CA PRO A 55 -5.31 -33.45 -39.34
C PRO A 55 -5.32 -31.96 -39.73
N VAL A 56 -4.31 -31.57 -40.51
CA VAL A 56 -4.14 -30.24 -41.12
C VAL A 56 -4.96 -30.12 -42.41
N LYS A 57 -5.37 -28.89 -42.78
CA LYS A 57 -5.68 -28.51 -44.17
C LYS A 57 -5.07 -27.14 -44.52
N GLN A 58 -4.80 -26.93 -45.81
CA GLN A 58 -4.07 -25.78 -46.36
C GLN A 58 -4.93 -24.97 -47.34
N GLY A 59 -4.88 -23.63 -47.24
CA GLY A 59 -5.16 -22.65 -48.31
C GLY A 59 -6.47 -22.77 -49.11
N PRO A 60 -6.57 -22.10 -50.28
CA PRO A 60 -5.85 -20.87 -50.70
C PRO A 60 -6.61 -19.61 -50.20
N GLY A 61 -6.31 -18.35 -50.52
CA GLY A 61 -5.29 -17.69 -51.32
C GLY A 61 -5.79 -16.30 -51.72
N GLY A 62 -4.92 -15.33 -51.96
CA GLY A 62 -5.30 -13.96 -52.30
C GLY A 62 -4.19 -12.97 -52.01
N GLY A 63 -3.46 -12.56 -53.05
CA GLY A 63 -2.45 -11.50 -52.97
C GLY A 63 -3.00 -10.15 -53.37
N VAL A 64 -2.39 -9.09 -52.85
CA VAL A 64 -2.42 -7.73 -53.40
C VAL A 64 -1.08 -7.09 -53.06
N ASP A 65 -0.29 -6.80 -54.09
CA ASP A 65 0.98 -6.09 -53.95
C ASP A 65 0.74 -4.61 -53.64
N PHE A 66 1.59 -4.03 -52.80
CA PHE A 66 1.66 -2.58 -52.62
C PHE A 66 3.13 -2.17 -52.38
N ASP A 67 3.82 -1.88 -53.48
CA ASP A 67 5.04 -1.07 -53.44
C ASP A 67 4.71 0.34 -52.91
N GLY A 68 5.54 0.83 -51.99
CA GLY A 68 5.24 2.06 -51.24
C GLY A 68 6.42 2.53 -50.40
N GLY A 69 7.55 2.84 -51.05
CA GLY A 69 8.75 3.34 -50.37
C GLY A 69 8.52 4.67 -49.62
N PRO A 70 9.24 4.92 -48.51
CA PRO A 70 9.03 6.12 -47.70
C PRO A 70 9.55 7.40 -48.38
N PRO A 71 8.80 8.52 -48.35
CA PRO A 71 9.28 9.80 -48.85
C PRO A 71 10.43 10.36 -47.98
N ALA A 72 11.32 11.14 -48.60
CA ALA A 72 12.65 11.43 -48.09
C ALA A 72 12.71 12.46 -46.95
N CYS A 73 13.77 12.37 -46.14
CA CYS A 73 14.10 13.34 -45.10
C CYS A 73 14.49 14.71 -45.70
N HIS A 74 13.89 15.80 -45.21
CA HIS A 74 14.38 17.14 -45.50
C HIS A 74 15.75 17.37 -44.85
N ARG A 75 16.74 17.75 -45.66
CA ARG A 75 18.06 18.19 -45.19
C ARG A 75 18.00 19.63 -44.68
N SER A 76 18.62 19.88 -43.54
CA SER A 76 19.10 21.21 -43.14
C SER A 76 20.58 21.12 -42.78
N ALA A 77 21.34 22.18 -42.99
CA ALA A 77 22.78 22.09 -43.21
C ALA A 77 23.61 21.77 -41.93
N PRO A 78 24.70 20.99 -42.06
CA PRO A 78 25.68 20.83 -40.99
C PRO A 78 26.57 22.07 -40.88
N VAL A 79 26.63 22.68 -39.69
CA VAL A 79 27.60 23.74 -39.39
C VAL A 79 28.99 23.12 -39.29
N ARG A 80 29.94 23.59 -40.12
CA ARG A 80 31.34 23.14 -40.09
C ARG A 80 32.11 23.81 -38.95
N PRO A 81 32.93 23.07 -38.16
CA PRO A 81 34.03 23.66 -37.42
C PRO A 81 35.21 24.00 -38.37
N PRO A 82 36.06 24.98 -38.03
CA PRO A 82 37.33 25.24 -38.73
C PRO A 82 38.41 24.15 -38.43
N PRO A 83 39.46 24.02 -39.27
CA PRO A 83 40.37 22.86 -39.29
C PRO A 83 41.61 22.96 -38.38
N VAL A 84 42.53 21.99 -38.51
CA VAL A 84 43.53 21.58 -37.52
C VAL A 84 44.99 21.66 -38.02
N SER A 85 45.90 22.17 -37.19
CA SER A 85 47.31 21.71 -37.01
C SER A 85 47.96 22.52 -35.86
N ARG A 86 48.67 21.98 -34.84
CA ARG A 86 49.65 20.87 -34.66
C ARG A 86 51.05 21.13 -35.23
N VAL A 87 51.91 21.80 -34.45
CA VAL A 87 53.37 21.54 -34.36
C VAL A 87 53.83 21.68 -32.90
N LEU A 88 54.75 20.79 -32.49
CA LEU A 88 55.59 20.68 -31.28
C LEU A 88 56.82 19.86 -31.74
N PRO A 89 58.01 19.82 -31.08
CA PRO A 89 58.31 20.08 -29.65
C PRO A 89 59.65 20.90 -29.49
N PRO A 90 60.60 20.68 -28.54
CA PRO A 90 60.58 20.12 -27.16
C PRO A 90 61.35 20.98 -26.09
N LEU A 91 61.31 20.52 -24.81
CA LEU A 91 62.24 20.83 -23.68
C LEU A 91 62.21 22.27 -23.04
N PRO A 92 62.63 22.44 -21.76
CA PRO A 92 62.31 21.59 -20.61
C PRO A 92 61.88 22.36 -19.33
N VAL A 93 61.19 21.63 -18.44
CA VAL A 93 61.05 21.79 -16.98
C VAL A 93 61.57 23.09 -16.32
N LEU A 94 60.64 23.87 -15.74
CA LEU A 94 60.84 24.41 -14.39
C LEU A 94 59.52 24.40 -13.62
N LEU A 95 59.48 23.67 -12.51
CA LEU A 95 58.24 23.32 -11.78
C LEU A 95 58.08 24.23 -10.56
N LEU A 96 57.41 25.38 -10.73
CA LEU A 96 57.05 26.26 -9.62
C LEU A 96 55.59 26.01 -9.20
N ALA A 97 55.39 24.96 -8.41
CA ALA A 97 54.09 24.67 -7.82
C ALA A 97 53.76 25.72 -6.74
N VAL A 98 52.99 26.75 -7.11
CA VAL A 98 52.39 27.67 -6.14
C VAL A 98 51.36 26.88 -5.33
N LEU A 99 51.77 26.49 -4.12
CA LEU A 99 50.98 25.74 -3.15
C LEU A 99 49.85 26.58 -2.55
N LEU A 100 48.83 26.88 -3.37
CA LEU A 100 47.51 27.20 -2.85
C LEU A 100 46.82 25.89 -2.44
N PRO A 101 46.56 25.64 -1.14
CA PRO A 101 45.87 24.44 -0.73
C PRO A 101 44.41 24.50 -1.21
N LEU A 102 43.99 23.53 -2.04
CA LEU A 102 42.59 23.33 -2.43
C LEU A 102 41.69 22.87 -1.27
N SER A 103 42.23 22.83 -0.04
CA SER A 103 41.55 22.63 1.24
C SER A 103 40.61 23.80 1.64
N GLY A 104 39.90 24.37 0.66
CA GLY A 104 39.10 25.59 0.81
C GLY A 104 37.68 25.51 0.24
N LEU A 105 37.33 24.46 -0.51
CA LEU A 105 35.94 24.23 -0.97
C LEU A 105 35.12 23.46 0.09
N ALA A 106 34.98 24.09 1.26
CA ALA A 106 33.92 23.75 2.20
C ALA A 106 32.57 24.11 1.56
N GLY A 107 32.00 23.16 0.81
CA GLY A 107 30.66 23.31 0.23
C GLY A 107 29.64 23.69 1.32
N PRO A 108 28.56 24.43 0.98
CA PRO A 108 27.62 24.95 1.96
C PRO A 108 27.14 23.84 2.90
N ALA A 109 26.93 24.14 4.19
CA ALA A 109 26.75 23.11 5.22
C ALA A 109 25.62 22.08 4.92
N SER A 110 24.63 22.45 4.10
CA SER A 110 23.58 21.57 3.58
C SER A 110 24.06 20.50 2.58
N ALA A 111 25.20 20.69 1.91
CA ALA A 111 25.88 19.67 1.11
C ALA A 111 26.64 18.69 2.00
N SER A 112 27.44 19.18 2.96
CA SER A 112 28.15 18.34 3.94
C SER A 112 27.18 17.45 4.74
N LYS A 113 26.11 18.03 5.28
CA LYS A 113 25.07 17.29 6.03
C LYS A 113 24.34 16.24 5.17
N ARG A 114 24.20 16.46 3.85
CA ARG A 114 23.66 15.45 2.92
C ARG A 114 24.66 14.34 2.64
N ALA A 115 25.95 14.65 2.48
CA ALA A 115 26.99 13.65 2.30
C ALA A 115 27.10 12.72 3.53
N GLN A 116 27.07 13.29 4.74
CA GLN A 116 26.99 12.50 5.98
C GLN A 116 25.72 11.64 6.01
N GLY A 117 24.55 12.21 5.72
CA GLY A 117 23.28 11.46 5.71
C GLY A 117 23.29 10.26 4.76
N ARG A 118 23.96 10.39 3.60
CA ARG A 118 24.17 9.29 2.64
C ARG A 118 25.11 8.22 3.19
N ALA A 119 26.28 8.59 3.70
CA ALA A 119 27.22 7.64 4.31
C ALA A 119 26.60 6.87 5.49
N GLU A 120 25.73 7.51 6.28
CA GLU A 120 24.94 6.82 7.31
C GLU A 120 23.85 5.90 6.73
N ALA A 121 23.25 6.24 5.59
CA ALA A 121 22.33 5.35 4.88
C ALA A 121 23.06 4.12 4.30
N ASP A 122 24.25 4.30 3.72
CA ASP A 122 25.08 3.20 3.20
C ASP A 122 25.45 2.20 4.30
N ALA A 123 25.81 2.71 5.49
CA ALA A 123 26.06 1.88 6.67
C ALA A 123 24.81 1.08 7.10
N VAL A 124 23.61 1.68 7.02
CA VAL A 124 22.34 0.98 7.29
C VAL A 124 22.01 -0.07 6.22
N LEU A 125 22.29 0.20 4.93
CA LEU A 125 22.13 -0.77 3.85
C LEU A 125 23.08 -1.96 4.03
N ALA A 126 24.34 -1.70 4.36
CA ALA A 126 25.34 -2.73 4.65
C ALA A 126 24.92 -3.60 5.87
N GLN A 127 24.34 -2.99 6.92
CA GLN A 127 23.79 -3.74 8.06
C GLN A 127 22.60 -4.63 7.66
N VAL A 128 21.68 -4.17 6.82
CA VAL A 128 20.54 -5.00 6.36
C VAL A 128 20.99 -6.14 5.45
N ALA A 129 22.00 -5.89 4.59
CA ALA A 129 22.70 -6.94 3.85
C ALA A 129 23.50 -7.89 4.78
N GLY A 130 23.95 -7.41 5.94
CA GLY A 130 24.49 -8.23 7.03
C GLY A 130 23.43 -9.04 7.81
N GLY A 131 22.14 -8.80 7.56
CA GLY A 131 21.02 -9.52 8.17
C GLY A 131 20.22 -8.76 9.23
N SER A 132 20.55 -7.48 9.50
CA SER A 132 19.88 -6.67 10.53
C SER A 132 18.37 -6.44 10.30
N PRO A 133 17.58 -6.17 11.36
CA PRO A 133 16.13 -6.02 11.25
C PRO A 133 15.67 -4.86 10.36
N VAL A 134 14.95 -5.20 9.29
CA VAL A 134 14.39 -4.25 8.31
C VAL A 134 13.56 -3.11 8.94
N PRO A 135 12.70 -3.32 9.97
CA PRO A 135 11.92 -2.23 10.55
C PRO A 135 12.77 -1.12 11.19
N ALA A 136 13.88 -1.48 11.85
CA ALA A 136 14.78 -0.52 12.47
C ALA A 136 15.54 0.29 11.40
N ALA A 137 16.03 -0.38 10.36
CA ALA A 137 16.67 0.25 9.21
C ALA A 137 15.74 1.22 8.48
N ALA A 138 14.49 0.81 8.20
CA ALA A 138 13.49 1.65 7.56
C ALA A 138 13.18 2.91 8.40
N SER A 139 13.06 2.78 9.72
CA SER A 139 12.86 3.94 10.61
C SER A 139 14.09 4.85 10.68
N ARG A 140 15.32 4.30 10.67
CA ARG A 140 16.55 5.12 10.60
C ARG A 140 16.66 5.88 9.27
N LEU A 141 16.35 5.25 8.14
CA LEU A 141 16.38 5.90 6.82
C LEU A 141 15.35 7.03 6.69
N ARG A 142 14.15 6.88 7.28
CA ARG A 142 13.16 7.97 7.40
C ARG A 142 13.63 9.10 8.31
N TYR A 143 14.27 8.79 9.44
CA TYR A 143 14.87 9.80 10.31
C TYR A 143 15.98 10.60 9.59
N LEU A 144 16.83 9.92 8.80
CA LEU A 144 17.88 10.54 7.98
C LEU A 144 17.36 11.22 6.70
N ARG A 145 16.08 11.04 6.36
CA ARG A 145 15.44 11.53 5.13
C ARG A 145 16.15 11.07 3.85
N GLN A 146 16.59 9.82 3.82
CA GLN A 146 17.32 9.18 2.71
C GLN A 146 16.51 8.05 2.04
N GLU A 147 15.18 8.05 2.14
CA GLU A 147 14.33 6.98 1.61
C GLU A 147 14.46 6.82 0.08
N ALA A 148 14.56 7.94 -0.64
CA ALA A 148 14.80 7.97 -2.08
C ALA A 148 16.18 7.39 -2.43
N TYR A 149 17.24 7.93 -1.81
CA TYR A 149 18.62 7.50 -2.05
C TYR A 149 18.83 6.01 -1.76
N ALA A 150 18.34 5.53 -0.61
CA ALA A 150 18.42 4.12 -0.27
C ALA A 150 17.66 3.22 -1.26
N ALA A 151 16.54 3.69 -1.83
CA ALA A 151 15.80 2.95 -2.84
C ALA A 151 16.52 2.87 -4.20
N GLU A 152 17.35 3.86 -4.54
CA GLU A 152 18.27 3.81 -5.69
C GLU A 152 19.35 2.73 -5.45
N GLU A 153 20.08 2.81 -4.33
CA GLU A 153 21.26 1.97 -4.03
C GLU A 153 20.95 0.51 -3.69
N ILE A 154 19.74 0.19 -3.17
CA ILE A 154 19.29 -1.21 -3.02
C ILE A 154 19.26 -1.95 -4.37
N GLY A 155 19.01 -1.24 -5.48
CA GLY A 155 18.97 -1.82 -6.83
C GLY A 155 20.30 -2.44 -7.29
N PRO A 156 21.43 -1.73 -7.19
CA PRO A 156 22.78 -2.28 -7.32
C PRO A 156 23.08 -3.46 -6.38
N ILE A 157 22.81 -3.31 -5.08
CA ILE A 157 23.17 -4.33 -4.07
C ILE A 157 22.44 -5.66 -4.36
N LEU A 158 21.16 -5.62 -4.70
CA LEU A 158 20.35 -6.79 -5.04
C LEU A 158 20.92 -7.61 -6.21
N ARG A 159 21.50 -6.97 -7.23
CA ARG A 159 22.07 -7.68 -8.41
C ARG A 159 23.23 -8.59 -8.05
N ASN A 160 23.92 -8.30 -6.94
CA ASN A 160 25.08 -9.06 -6.46
C ASN A 160 24.73 -9.93 -5.23
N THR A 161 23.46 -9.98 -4.81
CA THR A 161 23.01 -10.66 -3.58
C THR A 161 22.32 -12.00 -3.89
N PHE A 162 23.13 -13.06 -3.98
CA PHE A 162 22.64 -14.41 -4.27
C PHE A 162 21.95 -15.09 -3.06
N GLU A 163 22.38 -14.79 -1.84
CA GLU A 163 21.80 -15.38 -0.62
C GLU A 163 20.34 -14.95 -0.40
N GLU A 164 19.42 -15.92 -0.40
CA GLU A 164 17.97 -15.68 -0.29
C GLU A 164 17.59 -14.76 0.86
N ARG A 165 18.13 -14.99 2.07
CA ARG A 165 17.78 -14.22 3.26
C ARG A 165 18.13 -12.74 3.11
N LYS A 166 19.28 -12.45 2.50
CA LYS A 166 19.73 -11.07 2.22
C LYS A 166 18.89 -10.45 1.11
N ARG A 167 18.55 -11.21 0.06
CA ARG A 167 17.66 -10.78 -1.04
C ARG A 167 16.26 -10.45 -0.53
N ARG A 168 15.68 -11.31 0.32
CA ARG A 168 14.41 -11.08 1.05
C ARG A 168 14.46 -9.83 1.92
N ASN A 169 15.51 -9.65 2.73
CA ASN A 169 15.69 -8.48 3.57
C ASN A 169 15.73 -7.16 2.76
N LEU A 170 16.52 -7.12 1.69
CA LEU A 170 16.67 -5.94 0.83
C LEU A 170 15.38 -5.63 0.05
N ALA A 171 14.71 -6.65 -0.49
CA ALA A 171 13.40 -6.49 -1.12
C ALA A 171 12.34 -5.97 -0.13
N SER A 172 12.32 -6.51 1.09
CA SER A 172 11.46 -6.03 2.18
C SER A 172 11.77 -4.59 2.58
N LEU A 173 13.05 -4.20 2.61
CA LEU A 173 13.45 -2.83 2.92
C LEU A 173 12.96 -1.87 1.84
N LEU A 174 13.21 -2.18 0.56
CA LEU A 174 12.74 -1.39 -0.58
C LEU A 174 11.22 -1.21 -0.56
N ALA A 175 10.49 -2.30 -0.32
CA ALA A 175 9.04 -2.28 -0.15
C ALA A 175 8.57 -1.54 1.11
N SER A 176 9.42 -1.37 2.13
CA SER A 176 9.11 -0.60 3.35
C SER A 176 9.33 0.90 3.20
N LEU A 177 10.27 1.32 2.34
CA LEU A 177 10.58 2.73 2.09
C LEU A 177 9.45 3.43 1.33
N GLY A 178 8.88 2.79 0.32
CA GLY A 178 7.80 3.38 -0.49
C GLY A 178 8.23 4.54 -1.39
N ALA A 179 9.53 4.70 -1.60
CA ALA A 179 10.13 5.69 -2.49
C ALA A 179 10.02 5.26 -3.96
N ARG A 180 9.73 6.20 -4.88
CA ARG A 180 9.44 5.92 -6.29
C ARG A 180 10.66 5.52 -7.10
N GLU A 181 11.82 5.98 -6.66
CA GLU A 181 13.14 5.67 -7.17
C GLU A 181 13.38 4.14 -7.21
N GLY A 182 12.77 3.41 -6.26
CA GLY A 182 12.78 1.95 -6.21
C GLY A 182 11.86 1.23 -7.21
N GLU A 183 10.95 1.93 -7.91
CA GLU A 183 9.93 1.30 -8.77
C GLU A 183 10.54 0.42 -9.87
N ALA A 184 11.61 0.89 -10.52
CA ALA A 184 12.30 0.13 -11.57
C ALA A 184 13.01 -1.15 -11.07
N THR A 185 13.35 -1.20 -9.78
CA THR A 185 13.88 -2.39 -9.12
C THR A 185 12.74 -3.33 -8.70
N LEU A 186 11.68 -2.80 -8.08
CA LEU A 186 10.49 -3.56 -7.68
C LEU A 186 9.81 -4.23 -8.90
N VAL A 187 9.75 -3.57 -10.05
CA VAL A 187 9.26 -4.13 -11.32
C VAL A 187 10.05 -5.38 -11.76
N LYS A 188 11.35 -5.45 -11.47
CA LYS A 188 12.19 -6.63 -11.79
C LYS A 188 12.01 -7.74 -10.77
N LEU A 189 11.95 -7.39 -9.48
CA LEU A 189 11.70 -8.33 -8.38
C LEU A 189 10.31 -8.99 -8.45
N ALA A 190 9.37 -8.42 -9.19
CA ALA A 190 8.08 -9.05 -9.49
C ALA A 190 8.22 -10.41 -10.19
N SER A 191 9.36 -10.68 -10.85
CA SER A 191 9.65 -11.95 -11.53
C SER A 191 10.78 -12.76 -10.87
N ASP A 192 11.15 -12.47 -9.62
CA ASP A 192 12.13 -13.28 -8.86
C ASP A 192 11.60 -14.70 -8.60
N ASP A 193 12.45 -15.73 -8.58
CA ASP A 193 12.05 -17.11 -8.30
C ASP A 193 11.44 -17.30 -6.89
N ASP A 194 11.83 -16.44 -5.94
CA ASP A 194 11.37 -16.47 -4.55
C ASP A 194 10.03 -15.75 -4.39
N SER A 195 9.00 -16.49 -3.97
CA SER A 195 7.65 -15.94 -3.73
C SER A 195 7.62 -14.87 -2.63
N THR A 196 8.54 -14.89 -1.68
CA THR A 196 8.70 -13.85 -0.66
C THR A 196 9.20 -12.55 -1.28
N VAL A 197 10.13 -12.64 -2.23
CA VAL A 197 10.65 -11.48 -2.96
C VAL A 197 9.58 -10.91 -3.90
N ARG A 198 8.84 -11.76 -4.63
CA ARG A 198 7.68 -11.32 -5.45
C ARG A 198 6.58 -10.67 -4.60
N MET A 199 6.31 -11.18 -3.40
CA MET A 199 5.35 -10.60 -2.45
C MET A 199 5.79 -9.19 -2.00
N TYR A 200 7.06 -9.01 -1.62
CA TYR A 200 7.59 -7.68 -1.29
C TYR A 200 7.60 -6.76 -2.52
N ALA A 201 7.92 -7.26 -3.70
CA ALA A 201 7.85 -6.50 -4.95
C ALA A 201 6.44 -5.94 -5.18
N ALA A 202 5.42 -6.79 -5.13
CA ALA A 202 4.02 -6.36 -5.25
C ALA A 202 3.62 -5.37 -4.13
N GLN A 203 4.00 -5.62 -2.87
CA GLN A 203 3.73 -4.70 -1.76
C GLN A 203 4.38 -3.32 -1.97
N GLY A 204 5.61 -3.28 -2.49
CA GLY A 204 6.31 -2.04 -2.84
C GLY A 204 5.62 -1.30 -3.99
N LEU A 205 5.27 -2.00 -5.06
CA LEU A 205 4.54 -1.44 -6.21
C LEU A 205 3.18 -0.85 -5.81
N ALA A 206 2.49 -1.45 -4.82
CA ALA A 206 1.29 -0.87 -4.22
C ALA A 206 1.57 0.46 -3.50
N LYS A 207 2.63 0.54 -2.68
CA LYS A 207 2.95 1.72 -1.88
C LYS A 207 3.44 2.92 -2.71
N VAL A 208 4.25 2.69 -3.75
CA VAL A 208 4.69 3.78 -4.65
C VAL A 208 3.57 4.29 -5.57
N GLY A 209 2.45 3.55 -5.64
CA GLY A 209 1.34 3.81 -6.55
C GLY A 209 1.70 3.52 -8.00
N SER A 210 2.43 2.42 -8.25
CA SER A 210 2.97 2.09 -9.57
C SER A 210 1.88 2.01 -10.63
N ARG A 211 2.18 2.57 -11.81
CA ARG A 211 1.31 2.45 -12.99
C ARG A 211 1.69 1.26 -13.88
N ASN A 212 2.76 0.53 -13.56
CA ASN A 212 3.19 -0.64 -14.32
C ASN A 212 2.36 -1.88 -13.97
N THR A 213 1.08 -1.86 -14.35
CA THR A 213 0.17 -2.98 -14.14
C THR A 213 0.56 -4.23 -14.93
N ALA A 214 1.41 -4.11 -15.96
CA ALA A 214 1.88 -5.24 -16.76
C ALA A 214 2.80 -6.19 -15.97
N ALA A 215 3.67 -5.65 -15.10
CA ALA A 215 4.51 -6.46 -14.21
C ALA A 215 3.72 -7.15 -13.09
N VAL A 216 2.60 -6.56 -12.66
CA VAL A 216 1.78 -7.05 -11.54
C VAL A 216 0.71 -8.05 -11.98
N LEU A 217 0.16 -7.91 -13.19
CA LEU A 217 -0.97 -8.73 -13.66
C LEU A 217 -0.71 -10.25 -13.64
N PRO A 218 0.48 -10.79 -13.98
CA PRO A 218 0.78 -12.22 -13.85
C PRO A 218 0.70 -12.73 -12.39
N LEU A 219 1.01 -11.88 -11.42
CA LEU A 219 1.04 -12.24 -10.00
C LEU A 219 -0.35 -12.50 -9.41
N LEU A 220 -1.43 -12.16 -10.12
CA LEU A 220 -2.78 -12.63 -9.78
C LEU A 220 -2.95 -14.15 -9.93
N GLN A 221 -2.00 -14.86 -10.55
CA GLN A 221 -2.00 -16.31 -10.74
C GLN A 221 -0.80 -17.00 -10.05
N ASP A 222 -0.14 -16.32 -9.11
CA ASP A 222 0.98 -16.90 -8.36
C ASP A 222 0.52 -18.07 -7.47
N LYS A 223 1.40 -19.07 -7.29
CA LYS A 223 1.17 -20.21 -6.39
C LYS A 223 0.93 -19.76 -4.94
N SER A 224 1.62 -18.71 -4.49
CA SER A 224 1.50 -18.13 -3.14
C SER A 224 0.30 -17.18 -3.03
N SER A 225 -0.63 -17.47 -2.12
CA SER A 225 -1.76 -16.58 -1.82
C SER A 225 -1.30 -15.21 -1.31
N GLY A 226 -0.19 -15.16 -0.57
CA GLY A 226 0.45 -13.90 -0.15
C GLY A 226 0.84 -13.02 -1.34
N VAL A 227 1.42 -13.61 -2.39
CA VAL A 227 1.76 -12.87 -3.63
C VAL A 227 0.48 -12.40 -4.33
N ARG A 228 -0.52 -13.28 -4.51
CA ARG A 228 -1.80 -12.91 -5.15
C ARG A 228 -2.51 -11.76 -4.42
N ARG A 229 -2.50 -11.76 -3.09
CA ARG A 229 -3.09 -10.69 -2.24
C ARG A 229 -2.39 -9.34 -2.40
N GLU A 230 -1.06 -9.30 -2.34
CA GLU A 230 -0.34 -8.04 -2.51
C GLU A 230 -0.39 -7.56 -3.98
N ALA A 231 -0.48 -8.47 -4.96
CA ALA A 231 -0.69 -8.12 -6.36
C ALA A 231 -2.08 -7.50 -6.60
N ALA A 232 -3.14 -8.03 -5.98
CA ALA A 232 -4.46 -7.41 -5.98
C ALA A 232 -4.41 -5.97 -5.43
N ARG A 233 -3.78 -5.79 -4.27
CA ARG A 233 -3.56 -4.47 -3.64
C ARG A 233 -2.79 -3.51 -4.56
N ALA A 234 -1.76 -3.97 -5.25
CA ALA A 234 -0.98 -3.16 -6.18
C ALA A 234 -1.79 -2.72 -7.42
N LEU A 235 -2.59 -3.61 -8.02
CA LEU A 235 -3.49 -3.22 -9.12
C LEU A 235 -4.57 -2.23 -8.66
N GLY A 236 -5.13 -2.42 -7.46
CA GLY A 236 -6.04 -1.45 -6.84
C GLY A 236 -5.39 -0.07 -6.63
N ALA A 237 -4.17 -0.05 -6.09
CA ALA A 237 -3.40 1.17 -5.84
C ALA A 237 -3.00 1.92 -7.13
N SER A 238 -2.83 1.22 -8.25
CA SER A 238 -2.57 1.84 -9.57
C SER A 238 -3.69 2.75 -10.07
N ARG A 239 -4.92 2.58 -9.52
CA ARG A 239 -6.16 3.27 -9.95
C ARG A 239 -6.42 3.22 -11.46
N ASN A 240 -6.02 2.13 -12.12
CA ASN A 240 -6.20 1.91 -13.56
C ASN A 240 -7.51 1.13 -13.84
N PRO A 241 -8.55 1.75 -14.43
CA PRO A 241 -9.83 1.07 -14.68
C PRO A 241 -9.72 -0.15 -15.59
N LYS A 242 -8.69 -0.22 -16.45
CA LYS A 242 -8.48 -1.39 -17.35
C LYS A 242 -8.28 -2.70 -16.58
N MET A 243 -7.90 -2.66 -15.30
CA MET A 243 -7.68 -3.84 -14.46
C MET A 243 -8.97 -4.43 -13.87
N GLY A 244 -10.09 -3.70 -13.87
CA GLY A 244 -11.33 -4.11 -13.21
C GLY A 244 -11.82 -5.48 -13.65
N ARG A 245 -11.88 -5.74 -14.96
CA ARG A 245 -12.29 -7.06 -15.50
C ARG A 245 -11.35 -8.19 -15.06
N SER A 246 -10.03 -7.96 -15.07
CA SER A 246 -9.04 -8.98 -14.70
C SER A 246 -9.15 -9.36 -13.22
N LEU A 247 -9.32 -8.36 -12.34
CA LEU A 247 -9.53 -8.56 -10.91
C LEU A 247 -10.85 -9.30 -10.63
N MET A 248 -11.93 -8.98 -11.34
CA MET A 248 -13.21 -9.71 -11.22
C MET A 248 -13.15 -11.14 -11.77
N THR A 249 -12.33 -11.43 -12.79
CA THR A 249 -12.06 -12.80 -13.25
C THR A 249 -11.29 -13.59 -12.19
N ALA A 250 -10.22 -13.01 -11.64
CA ALA A 250 -9.45 -13.64 -10.57
C ALA A 250 -10.31 -13.91 -9.33
N ALA A 251 -11.15 -12.95 -8.89
CA ALA A 251 -12.03 -13.11 -7.73
C ALA A 251 -13.03 -14.27 -7.86
N LYS A 252 -13.39 -14.66 -9.09
CA LYS A 252 -14.27 -15.81 -9.37
C LYS A 252 -13.56 -17.16 -9.32
N ALA A 253 -12.26 -17.19 -9.65
CA ALA A 253 -11.44 -18.40 -9.60
C ALA A 253 -10.77 -18.61 -8.23
N GLU A 254 -10.58 -17.54 -7.45
CA GLU A 254 -9.90 -17.58 -6.17
C GLU A 254 -10.69 -18.36 -5.11
N GLN A 255 -9.99 -19.24 -4.40
CA GLN A 255 -10.53 -20.08 -3.32
C GLN A 255 -10.21 -19.50 -1.93
N ASP A 256 -9.07 -18.83 -1.79
CA ASP A 256 -8.68 -18.15 -0.55
C ASP A 256 -9.56 -16.91 -0.32
N LEU A 257 -10.34 -16.91 0.77
CA LEU A 257 -11.32 -15.85 1.06
C LEU A 257 -10.67 -14.47 1.28
N GLU A 258 -9.45 -14.42 1.83
CA GLU A 258 -8.72 -13.17 2.07
C GLU A 258 -8.10 -12.61 0.79
N VAL A 259 -7.64 -13.48 -0.11
CA VAL A 259 -7.24 -13.07 -1.46
C VAL A 259 -8.47 -12.63 -2.27
N ARG A 260 -9.60 -13.34 -2.18
CA ARG A 260 -10.86 -12.98 -2.84
C ARG A 260 -11.36 -11.61 -2.38
N ALA A 261 -11.35 -11.35 -1.07
CA ALA A 261 -11.67 -10.03 -0.51
C ALA A 261 -10.76 -8.93 -1.06
N ALA A 262 -9.44 -9.16 -1.08
CA ALA A 262 -8.48 -8.20 -1.65
C ALA A 262 -8.70 -7.92 -3.15
N LEU A 263 -9.08 -8.93 -3.94
CA LEU A 263 -9.41 -8.79 -5.36
C LEU A 263 -10.68 -7.97 -5.60
N LEU A 264 -11.73 -8.17 -4.80
CA LEU A 264 -12.98 -7.41 -4.88
C LEU A 264 -12.81 -5.94 -4.45
N GLU A 265 -12.05 -5.70 -3.37
CA GLU A 265 -11.66 -4.35 -2.95
C GLU A 265 -10.86 -3.61 -4.02
N ALA A 266 -9.90 -4.31 -4.64
CA ALA A 266 -9.06 -3.77 -5.70
C ALA A 266 -9.89 -3.42 -6.96
N ALA A 267 -10.84 -4.28 -7.36
CA ALA A 267 -11.69 -4.03 -8.52
C ALA A 267 -12.50 -2.74 -8.38
N GLY A 268 -12.99 -2.44 -7.16
CA GLY A 268 -13.61 -1.16 -6.85
C GLY A 268 -12.63 0.02 -6.77
N ALA A 269 -11.43 -0.18 -6.22
CA ALA A 269 -10.38 0.83 -6.14
C ALA A 269 -9.80 1.25 -7.52
N CYS A 270 -9.81 0.34 -8.50
CA CYS A 270 -9.45 0.63 -9.89
C CYS A 270 -10.42 1.60 -10.59
N GLY A 271 -11.63 1.82 -10.05
CA GLY A 271 -12.58 2.80 -10.59
C GLY A 271 -13.42 2.35 -11.79
N ASP A 272 -13.36 1.08 -12.20
CA ASP A 272 -14.15 0.59 -13.33
C ASP A 272 -15.63 0.37 -12.97
N ALA A 273 -16.45 1.37 -13.27
CA ALA A 273 -17.90 1.33 -13.05
C ALA A 273 -18.60 0.17 -13.78
N LYS A 274 -17.99 -0.46 -14.80
CA LYS A 274 -18.55 -1.65 -15.47
C LYS A 274 -18.56 -2.89 -14.57
N GLN A 275 -17.76 -2.92 -13.50
CA GLN A 275 -17.71 -4.05 -12.58
C GLN A 275 -18.79 -4.02 -11.50
N ARG A 276 -19.60 -2.96 -11.38
CA ARG A 276 -20.67 -2.86 -10.38
C ARG A 276 -21.61 -4.09 -10.36
N PRO A 277 -22.13 -4.62 -11.49
CA PRO A 277 -22.99 -5.80 -11.45
C PRO A 277 -22.24 -7.06 -10.99
N GLY A 278 -20.94 -7.17 -11.32
CA GLY A 278 -20.09 -8.28 -10.90
C GLY A 278 -19.66 -8.23 -9.44
N LEU A 279 -19.60 -7.05 -8.83
CA LEU A 279 -19.41 -6.89 -7.38
C LEU A 279 -20.72 -7.15 -6.61
N LYS A 280 -21.87 -6.75 -7.18
CA LYS A 280 -23.19 -6.95 -6.56
C LYS A 280 -23.47 -8.41 -6.20
N THR A 281 -23.08 -9.36 -7.06
CA THR A 281 -23.28 -10.81 -6.81
C THR A 281 -22.49 -11.38 -5.63
N TYR A 282 -21.58 -10.60 -5.02
CA TYR A 282 -20.83 -11.01 -3.82
C TYR A 282 -21.40 -10.41 -2.52
N LEU A 283 -22.40 -9.53 -2.58
CA LEU A 283 -23.10 -9.03 -1.38
C LEU A 283 -23.86 -10.15 -0.64
N ASP A 284 -24.25 -11.19 -1.37
CA ASP A 284 -25.02 -12.34 -0.87
C ASP A 284 -24.12 -13.59 -0.62
N SER A 285 -22.80 -13.43 -0.58
CA SER A 285 -21.85 -14.52 -0.29
C SER A 285 -21.86 -14.91 1.19
N ASP A 286 -21.64 -16.19 1.51
CA ASP A 286 -21.58 -16.69 2.91
C ASP A 286 -20.42 -16.08 3.71
N SER A 287 -19.31 -15.76 3.05
CA SER A 287 -18.12 -15.15 3.66
C SER A 287 -18.35 -13.66 3.96
N GLU A 288 -18.26 -13.28 5.23
CA GLU A 288 -18.41 -11.88 5.66
C GLU A 288 -17.35 -10.96 5.04
N SER A 289 -16.08 -11.37 5.02
CA SER A 289 -15.00 -10.59 4.38
C SER A 289 -15.24 -10.42 2.87
N THR A 290 -15.83 -11.42 2.21
CA THR A 290 -16.26 -11.32 0.80
C THR A 290 -17.40 -10.31 0.62
N ARG A 291 -18.47 -10.37 1.43
CA ARG A 291 -19.58 -9.39 1.40
C ARG A 291 -19.08 -7.97 1.65
N PHE A 292 -18.24 -7.79 2.66
CA PHE A 292 -17.71 -6.50 3.08
C PHE A 292 -16.80 -5.88 2.00
N ALA A 293 -15.90 -6.67 1.42
CA ALA A 293 -15.06 -6.23 0.30
C ALA A 293 -15.88 -5.84 -0.94
N ALA A 294 -16.93 -6.60 -1.26
CA ALA A 294 -17.85 -6.28 -2.35
C ALA A 294 -18.60 -4.97 -2.11
N ALA A 295 -19.15 -4.77 -0.90
CA ALA A 295 -19.81 -3.54 -0.49
C ALA A 295 -18.86 -2.33 -0.55
N ARG A 296 -17.62 -2.47 -0.05
CA ARG A 296 -16.58 -1.43 -0.10
C ARG A 296 -16.20 -1.07 -1.54
N GLY A 297 -16.08 -2.08 -2.41
CA GLY A 297 -15.87 -1.88 -3.84
C GLY A 297 -17.01 -1.12 -4.51
N LEU A 298 -18.26 -1.48 -4.20
CA LEU A 298 -19.45 -0.77 -4.68
C LEU A 298 -19.53 0.67 -4.17
N CYS A 299 -19.20 0.93 -2.91
CA CYS A 299 -19.10 2.27 -2.33
C CYS A 299 -18.07 3.14 -3.07
N ARG A 300 -16.86 2.62 -3.34
CA ARG A 300 -15.81 3.31 -4.11
C ARG A 300 -16.27 3.66 -5.53
N LEU A 301 -16.91 2.72 -6.23
CA LEU A 301 -17.55 2.98 -7.54
C LEU A 301 -18.76 3.92 -7.43
N GLY A 302 -19.34 4.10 -6.24
CA GLY A 302 -20.58 4.84 -5.99
C GLY A 302 -21.80 4.18 -6.62
N ALA A 303 -21.99 2.89 -6.34
CA ALA A 303 -23.21 2.17 -6.65
C ALA A 303 -24.17 2.21 -5.44
N PRO A 304 -25.50 2.38 -5.66
CA PRO A 304 -26.46 2.52 -4.58
C PRO A 304 -26.53 1.28 -3.68
N GLU A 305 -26.28 0.08 -4.21
CA GLU A 305 -26.29 -1.17 -3.42
C GLU A 305 -25.20 -1.20 -2.35
N GLY A 306 -24.02 -0.64 -2.63
CA GLY A 306 -22.95 -0.50 -1.63
C GLY A 306 -23.35 0.46 -0.50
N PHE A 307 -23.94 1.60 -0.86
CA PHE A 307 -24.43 2.57 0.13
C PHE A 307 -25.60 2.01 0.96
N ALA A 308 -26.52 1.26 0.36
CA ALA A 308 -27.61 0.59 1.07
C ALA A 308 -27.10 -0.50 2.03
N PHE A 309 -26.07 -1.26 1.64
CA PHE A 309 -25.40 -2.21 2.55
C PHE A 309 -24.72 -1.46 3.70
N ALA A 310 -23.98 -0.39 3.42
CA ALA A 310 -23.33 0.40 4.46
C ALA A 310 -24.33 1.07 5.42
N GLN A 311 -25.45 1.61 4.92
CA GLN A 311 -26.52 2.20 5.73
C GLN A 311 -27.12 1.20 6.73
N LYS A 312 -27.24 -0.10 6.38
CA LYS A 312 -27.68 -1.14 7.32
C LYS A 312 -26.70 -1.32 8.50
N LEU A 313 -25.39 -1.24 8.25
CA LEU A 313 -24.37 -1.29 9.31
C LEU A 313 -24.37 -0.01 10.15
N LEU A 314 -24.50 1.15 9.50
CA LEU A 314 -24.53 2.46 10.15
C LEU A 314 -25.79 2.70 10.99
N GLY A 315 -26.89 2.00 10.72
CA GLY A 315 -28.12 2.01 11.53
C GLY A 315 -28.10 1.05 12.73
N ASN A 316 -27.03 0.29 12.94
CA ASN A 316 -26.98 -0.72 14.00
C ASN A 316 -26.79 -0.08 15.40
N PRO A 317 -27.48 -0.55 16.46
CA PRO A 317 -27.28 -0.05 17.83
C PRO A 317 -25.85 -0.26 18.35
N ASP A 318 -25.15 -1.32 17.93
CA ASP A 318 -23.74 -1.53 18.27
C ASP A 318 -22.82 -0.58 17.48
N LYS A 319 -22.03 0.18 18.23
CA LYS A 319 -21.00 1.07 17.71
C LYS A 319 -19.89 0.35 16.94
N PHE A 320 -19.56 -0.90 17.27
CA PHE A 320 -18.54 -1.64 16.52
C PHE A 320 -19.03 -1.96 15.10
N VAL A 321 -20.30 -2.35 14.95
CA VAL A 321 -20.96 -2.52 13.64
C VAL A 321 -21.08 -1.17 12.90
N ARG A 322 -21.41 -0.06 13.57
CA ARG A 322 -21.36 1.27 12.92
C ARG A 322 -19.96 1.64 12.43
N ARG A 323 -18.89 1.32 13.17
CA ARG A 323 -17.50 1.54 12.73
C ARG A 323 -17.12 0.67 11.52
N GLN A 324 -17.62 -0.57 11.41
CA GLN A 324 -17.52 -1.35 10.17
C GLN A 324 -18.20 -0.62 9.00
N GLY A 325 -19.42 -0.10 9.21
CA GLY A 325 -20.16 0.68 8.21
C GLY A 325 -19.39 1.91 7.70
N LEU A 326 -18.69 2.63 8.59
CA LEU A 326 -17.84 3.77 8.21
C LEU A 326 -16.66 3.34 7.34
N ALA A 327 -16.03 2.20 7.65
CA ALA A 327 -14.87 1.69 6.92
C ALA A 327 -15.19 1.31 5.45
N LEU A 328 -16.47 1.11 5.10
CA LEU A 328 -16.91 0.94 3.70
C LEU A 328 -16.78 2.21 2.85
N PHE A 329 -16.72 3.39 3.49
CA PHE A 329 -16.56 4.68 2.80
C PHE A 329 -15.09 5.11 2.62
N GLU A 330 -14.11 4.32 3.06
CA GLU A 330 -12.70 4.66 2.93
C GLU A 330 -12.21 4.66 1.46
N GLY A 331 -11.88 5.85 0.97
CA GLY A 331 -11.56 6.12 -0.44
C GLY A 331 -12.75 6.53 -1.30
N VAL A 332 -13.94 6.72 -0.73
CA VAL A 332 -15.11 7.28 -1.42
C VAL A 332 -14.98 8.82 -1.45
N PRO A 333 -15.17 9.49 -2.61
CA PRO A 333 -15.20 10.96 -2.66
C PRO A 333 -16.30 11.54 -1.77
N ALA A 334 -16.00 12.57 -0.99
CA ALA A 334 -16.90 13.15 0.00
C ALA A 334 -18.26 13.55 -0.59
N LYS A 335 -18.28 14.09 -1.81
CA LYS A 335 -19.52 14.42 -2.56
C LYS A 335 -20.54 13.24 -2.66
N LYS A 336 -20.07 11.99 -2.57
CA LYS A 336 -20.93 10.79 -2.50
C LYS A 336 -21.20 10.31 -1.06
N ALA A 337 -20.29 10.59 -0.13
CA ALA A 337 -20.33 10.09 1.25
C ALA A 337 -21.08 11.03 2.22
N SER A 338 -20.99 12.36 2.08
CA SER A 338 -21.64 13.34 2.97
C SER A 338 -23.15 13.11 3.19
N PRO A 339 -23.97 12.74 2.18
CA PRO A 339 -25.39 12.44 2.40
C PRO A 339 -25.66 11.28 3.38
N VAL A 340 -24.68 10.39 3.60
CA VAL A 340 -24.78 9.25 4.54
C VAL A 340 -23.99 9.52 5.82
N LEU A 341 -22.83 10.16 5.75
CA LEU A 341 -21.91 10.32 6.88
C LEU A 341 -22.08 11.62 7.68
N SER A 342 -22.54 12.71 7.07
CA SER A 342 -22.71 13.99 7.79
C SER A 342 -23.71 13.92 8.98
N PRO A 343 -24.78 13.09 8.95
CA PRO A 343 -25.60 12.85 10.15
C PRO A 343 -24.81 12.21 11.32
N LEU A 344 -23.82 11.36 11.03
CA LEU A 344 -23.04 10.63 12.04
C LEU A 344 -22.03 11.52 12.79
N LEU A 345 -21.80 12.75 12.33
CA LEU A 345 -21.12 13.79 13.14
C LEU A 345 -21.90 14.13 14.43
N LYS A 346 -23.16 13.67 14.55
CA LYS A 346 -23.99 13.78 15.75
C LYS A 346 -24.25 12.42 16.44
N ASP A 347 -23.49 11.37 16.10
CA ASP A 347 -23.59 10.07 16.78
C ASP A 347 -23.28 10.21 18.29
N ALA A 348 -23.95 9.37 19.09
CA ALA A 348 -23.73 9.31 20.54
C ALA A 348 -22.34 8.77 20.89
N ASP A 349 -21.79 7.84 20.10
CA ASP A 349 -20.41 7.37 20.29
C ASP A 349 -19.41 8.27 19.55
N ARG A 350 -18.47 8.85 20.31
CA ARG A 350 -17.49 9.80 19.78
C ARG A 350 -16.50 9.17 18.81
N THR A 351 -16.27 7.85 18.89
CA THR A 351 -15.45 7.16 17.89
C THR A 351 -16.15 7.14 16.55
N VAL A 352 -17.46 6.86 16.51
CA VAL A 352 -18.26 6.88 15.27
C VAL A 352 -18.24 8.30 14.67
N ALA A 353 -18.48 9.34 15.48
CA ALA A 353 -18.46 10.73 15.00
C ALA A 353 -17.06 11.17 14.50
N ALA A 354 -15.99 10.84 15.24
CA ALA A 354 -14.62 11.17 14.88
C ALA A 354 -14.15 10.43 13.61
N THR A 355 -14.41 9.13 13.51
CA THR A 355 -14.11 8.34 12.30
C THR A 355 -14.92 8.85 11.10
N ALA A 356 -16.19 9.22 11.27
CA ALA A 356 -17.01 9.80 10.19
C ALA A 356 -16.40 11.11 9.66
N ALA A 357 -15.93 11.99 10.55
CA ALA A 357 -15.24 13.22 10.19
C ALA A 357 -13.90 12.95 9.47
N ARG A 358 -13.09 12.00 9.94
CA ARG A 358 -11.86 11.57 9.24
C ARG A 358 -12.18 11.09 7.82
N VAL A 359 -13.15 10.20 7.66
CA VAL A 359 -13.49 9.59 6.36
C VAL A 359 -14.01 10.65 5.39
N LEU A 360 -14.83 11.59 5.85
CA LEU A 360 -15.27 12.74 5.04
C LEU A 360 -14.10 13.62 4.62
N TYR A 361 -13.19 13.99 5.53
CA TYR A 361 -12.01 14.78 5.20
C TYR A 361 -11.08 14.05 4.22
N GLN A 362 -10.82 12.76 4.41
CA GLN A 362 -10.05 11.93 3.47
C GLN A 362 -10.75 11.77 2.10
N GLY A 363 -12.07 11.87 2.06
CA GLY A 363 -12.87 11.97 0.83
C GLY A 363 -12.83 13.36 0.15
N GLY A 364 -12.29 14.39 0.81
CA GLY A 364 -12.14 15.76 0.29
C GLY A 364 -13.01 16.83 0.97
N ASP A 365 -13.72 16.50 2.05
CA ASP A 365 -14.50 17.48 2.82
C ASP A 365 -13.61 18.29 3.78
N ALA A 366 -13.24 19.51 3.39
CA ALA A 366 -12.45 20.38 4.27
C ALA A 366 -13.20 20.81 5.54
N ALA A 367 -14.54 20.91 5.51
CA ALA A 367 -15.33 21.32 6.66
C ALA A 367 -15.42 20.20 7.72
N ALA A 368 -15.30 18.93 7.30
CA ALA A 368 -15.19 17.81 8.23
C ALA A 368 -13.89 17.85 9.08
N LEU A 369 -12.79 18.41 8.55
CA LEU A 369 -11.58 18.66 9.35
C LEU A 369 -11.78 19.82 10.32
N ASP A 370 -12.36 20.93 9.86
CA ASP A 370 -12.68 22.07 10.73
C ASP A 370 -13.56 21.62 11.90
N TRP A 371 -14.58 20.79 11.63
CA TRP A 371 -15.42 20.16 12.65
C TRP A 371 -14.62 19.28 13.61
N LEU A 372 -13.75 18.41 13.11
CA LEU A 372 -12.98 17.46 13.95
C LEU A 372 -12.01 18.16 14.90
N VAL A 373 -11.37 19.25 14.45
CA VAL A 373 -10.48 20.07 15.29
C VAL A 373 -11.28 20.81 16.38
N LEU A 374 -12.45 21.37 16.05
CA LEU A 374 -13.31 22.05 17.03
C LEU A 374 -13.98 21.08 18.00
N ALA A 375 -14.32 19.87 17.57
CA ALA A 375 -14.79 18.80 18.44
C ALA A 375 -13.71 18.40 19.46
N SER A 376 -12.45 18.21 19.02
CA SER A 376 -11.32 17.93 19.93
C SER A 376 -11.01 19.09 20.91
N TRP A 377 -11.16 20.33 20.45
CA TRP A 377 -10.95 21.51 21.30
C TRP A 377 -11.95 21.59 22.45
N ASN A 378 -13.25 21.39 22.15
CA ASN A 378 -14.34 21.51 23.12
C ASN A 378 -14.51 20.28 24.02
N ALA A 379 -14.04 19.10 23.59
CA ALA A 379 -14.13 17.85 24.34
C ALA A 379 -13.23 17.83 25.60
N LYS A 380 -13.61 17.00 26.57
CA LYS A 380 -12.88 16.80 27.84
C LYS A 380 -12.67 15.31 28.11
N GLY A 381 -11.65 14.98 28.89
CA GLY A 381 -11.34 13.59 29.27
C GLY A 381 -11.16 12.66 28.05
N GLU A 382 -11.74 11.46 28.14
CA GLU A 382 -11.61 10.42 27.11
C GLU A 382 -12.25 10.77 25.75
N GLU A 383 -13.27 11.63 25.72
CA GLU A 383 -13.85 12.12 24.46
C GLU A 383 -12.79 12.87 23.64
N LYS A 384 -11.96 13.70 24.29
CA LYS A 384 -10.88 14.44 23.62
C LYS A 384 -9.82 13.50 23.05
N LEU A 385 -9.41 12.50 23.83
CA LEU A 385 -8.46 11.48 23.39
C LEU A 385 -8.96 10.70 22.16
N THR A 386 -10.28 10.58 21.99
CA THR A 386 -10.89 9.93 20.82
C THR A 386 -10.74 10.77 19.55
N TYR A 387 -10.92 12.09 19.63
CA TYR A 387 -10.71 13.01 18.50
C TYR A 387 -9.22 13.20 18.17
N GLU A 388 -8.35 13.32 19.18
CA GLU A 388 -6.91 13.50 18.95
C GLU A 388 -6.28 12.31 18.20
N LYS A 389 -6.67 11.06 18.51
CA LYS A 389 -6.20 9.87 17.78
C LYS A 389 -6.48 9.92 16.27
N GLU A 390 -7.67 10.38 15.87
CA GLU A 390 -8.02 10.54 14.46
C GLU A 390 -7.27 11.73 13.82
N LEU A 391 -7.02 12.81 14.57
CA LEU A 391 -6.22 13.95 14.11
C LEU A 391 -4.70 13.66 14.02
N GLU A 392 -4.18 12.74 14.83
CA GLU A 392 -2.82 12.21 14.75
C GLU A 392 -2.65 11.30 13.52
N ALA A 393 -3.62 10.40 13.28
CA ALA A 393 -3.65 9.53 12.11
C ALA A 393 -3.70 10.30 10.77
N LEU A 394 -4.14 11.57 10.79
CA LEU A 394 -4.14 12.47 9.63
C LEU A 394 -2.79 13.17 9.36
N GLN A 395 -1.81 13.07 10.26
CA GLN A 395 -0.45 13.64 10.12
C GLN A 395 -0.43 15.10 9.58
N LEU A 396 -1.33 15.92 10.14
CA LEU A 396 -1.48 17.32 9.75
C LEU A 396 -0.27 18.14 10.22
N ALA A 397 0.22 19.05 9.37
CA ALA A 397 1.22 20.03 9.79
C ALA A 397 0.69 20.93 10.93
N ASP A 398 1.51 21.15 11.96
CA ASP A 398 1.13 21.76 13.24
C ASP A 398 0.31 23.05 13.11
N ASP A 399 0.71 23.94 12.20
CA ASP A 399 0.08 25.24 12.02
C ASP A 399 -1.32 25.15 11.39
N ARG A 400 -1.65 24.05 10.71
CA ARG A 400 -2.98 23.84 10.11
C ARG A 400 -4.06 23.68 11.18
N ARG A 401 -3.76 23.01 12.30
CA ARG A 401 -4.69 22.93 13.45
C ARG A 401 -4.87 24.31 14.10
N LYS A 402 -3.77 25.05 14.32
CA LYS A 402 -3.79 26.42 14.88
C LYS A 402 -4.61 27.38 14.02
N ALA A 403 -4.46 27.33 12.69
CA ALA A 403 -5.18 28.16 11.75
C ALA A 403 -6.71 27.95 11.81
N ILE A 404 -7.17 26.71 12.03
CA ILE A 404 -8.60 26.40 12.20
C ILE A 404 -9.13 26.98 13.52
N LEU A 405 -8.40 26.84 14.63
CA LEU A 405 -8.80 27.38 15.93
C LEU A 405 -8.85 28.92 15.93
N ARG A 406 -7.91 29.58 15.24
CA ARG A 406 -7.91 31.04 14.99
C ARG A 406 -9.09 31.48 14.14
N LYS A 407 -9.35 30.79 13.02
CA LYS A 407 -10.50 31.04 12.14
C LYS A 407 -11.84 30.94 12.88
N ALA A 408 -11.93 30.08 13.90
CA ALA A 408 -13.09 29.93 14.75
C ALA A 408 -13.12 30.87 15.98
N GLY A 409 -12.09 31.70 16.19
CA GLY A 409 -12.01 32.64 17.31
C GLY A 409 -11.77 32.00 18.68
N VAL A 410 -11.36 30.72 18.74
CA VAL A 410 -11.18 29.98 20.01
C VAL A 410 -9.73 29.86 20.50
N ALA A 411 -8.75 30.30 19.69
CA ALA A 411 -7.34 30.38 20.07
C ALA A 411 -6.63 31.55 19.37
N PRO A 412 -5.60 32.15 19.99
CA PRO A 412 -4.84 33.28 19.44
C PRO A 412 -3.82 32.89 18.35
#